data_AF-A0A078I9E7-F1
#
_entry.id   AF-A0A078I9E7-F1
#
_cell.length_a   1.000
_cell.length_b   1.000
_cell.length_c   1.000
_cell.angle_alpha   90.00
_cell.angle_beta   90.00
_cell.angle_gamma   90.00
#
_symmetry.space_group_name_H-M   'P 1'
#
loop_
_entity.id
_entity.type
_entity.pdbx_description
1 polymer ?
#
loop_
_entity_poly.entity_id
_entity_poly.type
_entity_poly.pdbx_seq_one_letter_code
_entity_poly.pdbx_strand_id
1 'polypeptide(L)'
;VTRDGYPVIFHDIFMFTQEKGVITEKRVTEMPLHEFLSYGPQKDGANVKPMFRKTKDGRIFEWKVMKDDPLCTLQDAFVKVKRSVGFNIELKFDDNTVYGEEALRKTLGNILKVVNEHAENRPIIFSSFHPDAALLIRNMQISYPVFFLTNGGCEIYKDVRRNSFDEAIKICKEGGLQGIVSEVKAILRTPNAVQRVQDSKLSLISYGQLNNAVEVIYLQYLMGVEGVIVDMVMEISEAIASISVRNKEDEEEDDGRKSMIMFGEERTKVKISKDEIAFLTKFAPKLLQQ
;
A
#
# COMPACT_ATOMS: atom_id res chain seq x y z
N VAL A 1 -7.90 10.51 -11.53
CA VAL A 1 -7.74 11.29 -12.79
C VAL A 1 -8.72 12.44 -12.73
N THR A 2 -8.24 13.66 -12.92
CA THR A 2 -9.06 14.89 -12.91
C THR A 2 -10.05 14.90 -14.07
N ARG A 3 -11.05 15.77 -14.03
CA ARG A 3 -12.13 15.85 -15.04
C ARG A 3 -11.61 16.12 -16.45
N ASP A 4 -10.51 16.86 -16.56
CA ASP A 4 -9.79 17.19 -17.80
C ASP A 4 -8.74 16.14 -18.19
N GLY A 5 -8.71 14.98 -17.53
CA GLY A 5 -7.99 13.79 -17.99
C GLY A 5 -6.59 13.61 -17.43
N TYR A 6 -6.18 14.35 -16.41
CA TYR A 6 -4.82 14.27 -15.85
C TYR A 6 -4.76 13.32 -14.64
N PRO A 7 -3.89 12.29 -14.66
CA PRO A 7 -3.60 11.49 -13.47
C PRO A 7 -2.86 12.33 -12.42
N VAL A 8 -3.41 12.37 -11.21
CA VAL A 8 -2.84 13.08 -10.06
C VAL A 8 -2.52 12.12 -8.94
N ILE A 9 -1.54 12.46 -8.10
CA ILE A 9 -1.17 11.68 -6.92
C ILE A 9 -1.88 12.26 -5.71
N PHE A 10 -2.87 11.53 -5.22
CA PHE A 10 -3.64 11.91 -4.04
C PHE A 10 -4.30 10.68 -3.42
N HIS A 11 -4.29 10.58 -2.09
CA HIS A 11 -4.75 9.39 -1.40
C HIS A 11 -6.28 9.32 -1.28
N ASP A 12 -6.96 10.43 -0.99
CA ASP A 12 -8.40 10.41 -0.73
C ASP A 12 -9.20 10.62 -2.02
N ILE A 13 -10.42 10.06 -2.11
CA ILE A 13 -11.31 10.32 -3.26
C ILE A 13 -11.84 11.76 -3.24
N PHE A 14 -12.01 12.29 -2.03
CA PHE A 14 -12.58 13.61 -1.77
C PHE A 14 -11.54 14.52 -1.13
N MET A 15 -11.57 15.78 -1.53
CA MET A 15 -10.82 16.85 -0.91
C MET A 15 -11.82 17.84 -0.31
N PHE A 16 -11.63 18.20 0.95
CA PHE A 16 -12.43 19.24 1.59
C PHE A 16 -11.69 20.56 1.42
N THR A 17 -12.42 21.57 0.95
CA THR A 17 -11.89 22.89 0.59
C THR A 17 -12.72 23.96 1.28
N GLN A 18 -12.18 25.16 1.45
CA GLN A 18 -12.92 26.28 2.04
C GLN A 18 -13.04 27.43 1.03
N GLU A 19 -14.27 27.86 0.78
CA GLU A 19 -14.57 29.03 -0.04
C GLU A 19 -15.48 29.97 0.74
N LYS A 20 -15.05 31.23 0.93
CA LYS A 20 -15.80 32.27 1.67
C LYS A 20 -16.31 31.81 3.05
N GLY A 21 -15.48 31.06 3.77
CA GLY A 21 -15.82 30.56 5.11
C GLY A 21 -16.55 29.22 5.13
N VAL A 22 -17.06 28.73 3.99
CA VAL A 22 -17.83 27.49 3.90
C VAL A 22 -16.93 26.33 3.48
N ILE A 23 -16.96 25.23 4.24
CA ILE A 23 -16.27 23.99 3.87
C ILE A 23 -17.14 23.23 2.87
N THR A 24 -16.54 22.86 1.73
CA THR A 24 -17.18 22.08 0.67
C THR A 24 -16.38 20.83 0.38
N GLU A 25 -17.07 19.69 0.33
CA GLU A 25 -16.52 18.42 -0.15
C GLU A 25 -16.49 18.43 -1.68
N LYS A 26 -15.31 18.17 -2.27
CA LYS A 26 -15.14 18.07 -3.72
C LYS A 26 -14.54 16.71 -4.07
N ARG A 27 -15.13 16.04 -5.06
CA ARG A 27 -14.58 14.80 -5.61
C ARG A 27 -13.43 15.14 -6.53
N VAL A 28 -12.24 14.56 -6.30
CA VAL A 28 -11.03 14.88 -7.06
C VAL A 28 -11.20 14.64 -8.57
N THR A 29 -11.98 13.62 -8.94
CA THR A 29 -12.25 13.28 -10.36
C THR A 29 -13.18 14.27 -11.07
N GLU A 30 -13.87 15.15 -10.34
CA GLU A 30 -14.75 16.18 -10.91
C GLU A 30 -14.05 17.54 -11.05
N MET A 31 -12.86 17.69 -10.46
CA MET A 31 -12.05 18.90 -10.50
C MET A 31 -11.20 18.94 -11.77
N PRO A 32 -11.02 20.12 -12.41
CA PRO A 32 -9.97 20.31 -13.40
C PRO A 32 -8.59 20.38 -12.72
N LEU A 33 -7.52 20.06 -13.46
CA LEU A 33 -6.17 19.98 -12.90
C LEU A 33 -5.70 21.29 -12.26
N HIS A 34 -5.93 22.43 -12.92
CA HIS A 34 -5.49 23.73 -12.42
C HIS A 34 -6.11 24.07 -11.06
N GLU A 35 -7.36 23.64 -10.82
CA GLU A 35 -8.04 23.82 -9.55
C GLU A 35 -7.42 22.92 -8.50
N PHE A 36 -7.24 21.63 -8.80
CA PHE A 36 -6.61 20.67 -7.89
C PHE A 36 -5.22 21.14 -7.43
N LEU A 37 -4.37 21.58 -8.36
CA LEU A 37 -3.02 22.05 -8.03
C LEU A 37 -2.99 23.38 -7.25
N SER A 38 -4.09 24.14 -7.22
CA SER A 38 -4.17 25.40 -6.48
C SER A 38 -4.35 25.24 -4.96
N TYR A 39 -4.49 24.01 -4.49
CA TYR A 39 -4.67 23.67 -3.09
C TYR A 39 -3.38 23.15 -2.43
N GLY A 40 -3.26 23.38 -1.12
CA GLY A 40 -2.08 22.99 -0.36
C GLY A 40 -0.88 23.91 -0.58
N PRO A 41 0.31 23.52 -0.10
CA PRO A 41 1.53 24.30 -0.24
C PRO A 41 1.84 24.62 -1.70
N GLN A 42 2.26 25.86 -1.97
CA GLN A 42 2.64 26.34 -3.30
C GLN A 42 4.14 26.66 -3.33
N LYS A 43 4.80 26.48 -4.49
CA LYS A 43 6.25 26.66 -4.63
C LYS A 43 6.72 28.08 -4.35
N ASP A 44 5.90 29.06 -4.69
CA ASP A 44 6.15 30.49 -4.53
C ASP A 44 5.71 31.02 -3.16
N GLY A 45 5.12 30.17 -2.30
CA GLY A 45 4.62 30.53 -0.97
C GLY A 45 3.44 31.52 -0.97
N ALA A 46 3.00 31.98 -2.13
CA ALA A 46 1.93 32.95 -2.30
C ALA A 46 0.66 32.21 -2.74
N ASN A 47 -0.44 32.34 -1.99
CA ASN A 47 -1.75 31.74 -2.29
C ASN A 47 -1.92 30.26 -1.92
N VAL A 48 -1.72 29.91 -0.65
CA VAL A 48 -2.13 28.61 -0.12
C VAL A 48 -3.65 28.61 0.07
N LYS A 49 -4.39 27.93 -0.82
CA LYS A 49 -5.78 27.56 -0.50
C LYS A 49 -5.73 26.39 0.49
N PRO A 50 -6.32 26.54 1.69
CA PRO A 50 -6.26 25.49 2.70
C PRO A 50 -7.00 24.24 2.22
N MET A 51 -6.41 23.09 2.51
CA MET A 51 -7.04 21.79 2.38
C MET A 51 -7.52 21.31 3.74
N PHE A 52 -8.58 20.52 3.73
CA PHE A 52 -9.12 19.89 4.92
C PHE A 52 -9.26 18.39 4.67
N ARG A 53 -9.19 17.61 5.74
CA ARG A 53 -9.44 16.17 5.73
C ARG A 53 -10.51 15.81 6.74
N LYS A 54 -11.29 14.79 6.40
CA LYS A 54 -12.33 14.22 7.25
C LYS A 54 -11.85 12.90 7.84
N THR A 55 -11.86 12.78 9.15
CA THR A 55 -11.56 11.52 9.85
C THR A 55 -12.73 10.54 9.71
N LYS A 56 -12.47 9.26 10.01
CA LYS A 56 -13.51 8.20 9.95
C LYS A 56 -14.73 8.49 10.84
N ASP A 57 -14.53 9.20 11.95
CA ASP A 57 -15.60 9.63 12.87
C ASP A 57 -16.30 10.94 12.45
N GLY A 58 -15.94 11.50 11.29
CA GLY A 58 -16.62 12.62 10.67
C GLY A 58 -16.08 14.01 11.02
N ARG A 59 -15.08 14.11 11.91
CA ARG A 59 -14.45 15.40 12.23
C ARG A 59 -13.64 15.90 11.04
N ILE A 60 -13.64 17.22 10.83
CA ILE A 60 -12.91 17.88 9.74
C ILE A 60 -11.79 18.72 10.35
N PHE A 61 -10.57 18.56 9.83
CA PHE A 61 -9.40 19.30 10.26
C PHE A 61 -8.69 19.90 9.07
N GLU A 62 -8.11 21.09 9.26
CA GLU A 62 -7.20 21.67 8.29
C GLU A 62 -5.95 20.78 8.17
N TRP A 63 -5.56 20.45 6.94
CA TRP A 63 -4.35 19.70 6.67
C TRP A 63 -3.14 20.61 6.90
N LYS A 64 -2.52 20.46 8.07
CA LYS A 64 -1.26 21.10 8.43
C LYS A 64 -0.23 20.05 8.79
N VAL A 65 0.89 20.08 8.11
CA VAL A 65 2.06 19.25 8.42
C VAL A 65 3.31 20.12 8.44
N MET A 66 4.35 19.66 9.14
CA MET A 66 5.60 20.41 9.31
C MET A 66 6.33 20.70 8.00
N LYS A 67 6.29 19.72 7.08
CA LYS A 67 6.91 19.80 5.76
C LYS A 67 6.02 19.05 4.78
N ASP A 68 5.67 19.70 3.69
CA ASP A 68 4.85 19.15 2.62
C ASP A 68 5.30 19.75 1.29
N ASP A 69 5.02 19.05 0.21
CA ASP A 69 5.29 19.51 -1.15
C ASP A 69 3.97 19.86 -1.85
N PRO A 70 4.00 20.68 -2.91
CA PRO A 70 2.82 20.93 -3.73
C PRO A 70 2.24 19.64 -4.29
N LEU A 71 0.90 19.61 -4.41
CA LEU A 71 0.20 18.55 -5.14
C LEU A 71 0.79 18.37 -6.54
N CYS A 72 0.78 17.14 -7.05
CA CYS A 72 1.46 16.81 -8.30
C CYS A 72 0.71 15.82 -9.18
N THR A 73 1.06 15.82 -10.46
CA THR A 73 0.61 14.82 -11.43
C THR A 73 1.46 13.55 -11.36
N LEU A 74 0.97 12.46 -11.93
CA LEU A 74 1.78 11.26 -12.14
C LEU A 74 3.00 11.54 -13.03
N GLN A 75 2.83 12.40 -14.05
CA GLN A 75 3.92 12.84 -14.92
C GLN A 75 5.00 13.58 -14.12
N ASP A 76 4.61 14.51 -13.24
CA ASP A 76 5.54 15.22 -12.36
C ASP A 76 6.39 14.24 -11.54
N ALA A 77 5.78 13.18 -11.02
CA ALA A 77 6.50 12.19 -10.22
C ALA A 77 7.50 11.40 -11.07
N PHE A 78 7.13 10.95 -12.28
CA PHE A 78 8.07 10.28 -13.17
C PHE A 78 9.25 11.16 -13.57
N VAL A 79 9.03 12.47 -13.76
CA VAL A 79 10.08 13.42 -14.13
C VAL A 79 11.00 13.73 -12.94
N LYS A 80 10.46 13.88 -11.72
CA LYS A 80 11.22 14.38 -10.56
C LYS A 80 11.85 13.29 -9.71
N VAL A 81 11.23 12.11 -9.60
CA VAL A 81 11.78 11.00 -8.82
C VAL A 81 12.96 10.39 -9.57
N LYS A 82 14.03 10.00 -8.86
CA LYS A 82 15.22 9.37 -9.47
C LYS A 82 14.85 8.13 -10.29
N ARG A 83 15.46 7.96 -11.47
CA ARG A 83 15.18 6.85 -12.41
C ARG A 83 15.42 5.44 -11.84
N SER A 84 16.29 5.31 -10.86
CA SER A 84 16.55 4.03 -10.18
C SER A 84 15.41 3.57 -9.28
N VAL A 85 14.43 4.43 -8.99
CA VAL A 85 13.30 4.13 -8.12
C VAL A 85 12.09 3.74 -8.96
N GLY A 86 11.56 2.55 -8.68
CA GLY A 86 10.31 2.04 -9.25
C GLY A 86 9.08 2.63 -8.58
N PHE A 87 7.90 2.34 -9.15
CA PHE A 87 6.62 2.86 -8.66
C PHE A 87 5.64 1.73 -8.34
N ASN A 88 5.02 1.77 -7.16
CA ASN A 88 3.80 1.03 -6.88
C ASN A 88 2.62 1.99 -7.03
N ILE A 89 1.84 1.82 -8.10
CA ILE A 89 0.73 2.71 -8.48
C ILE A 89 -0.59 2.07 -8.07
N GLU A 90 -1.16 2.54 -6.95
CA GLU A 90 -2.54 2.22 -6.56
C GLU A 90 -3.52 2.99 -7.45
N LEU A 91 -4.37 2.26 -8.16
CA LEU A 91 -5.48 2.78 -8.96
C LEU A 91 -6.70 2.94 -8.04
N LYS A 92 -7.09 4.18 -7.77
CA LYS A 92 -8.11 4.49 -6.78
C LYS A 92 -9.44 4.88 -7.41
N PHE A 93 -10.52 4.25 -6.91
CA PHE A 93 -11.90 4.44 -7.36
C PHE A 93 -12.82 4.56 -6.14
N ASP A 94 -13.94 5.26 -6.29
CA ASP A 94 -14.91 5.41 -5.20
C ASP A 94 -15.78 4.17 -5.05
N ASP A 95 -15.72 3.55 -3.88
CA ASP A 95 -16.51 2.37 -3.52
C ASP A 95 -18.03 2.60 -3.56
N ASN A 96 -18.48 3.86 -3.52
CA ASN A 96 -19.90 4.22 -3.59
C ASN A 96 -20.37 4.54 -5.00
N THR A 97 -19.49 4.48 -6.00
CA THR A 97 -19.81 4.74 -7.40
C THR A 97 -19.79 3.44 -8.19
N VAL A 98 -20.83 3.20 -8.99
CA VAL A 98 -20.83 2.11 -9.96
C VAL A 98 -20.21 2.61 -11.25
N TYR A 99 -19.04 2.09 -11.59
CA TYR A 99 -18.33 2.47 -12.81
C TYR A 99 -18.67 1.51 -13.95
N GLY A 100 -19.14 2.06 -15.08
CA GLY A 100 -19.21 1.30 -16.33
C GLY A 100 -17.82 1.07 -16.93
N GLU A 101 -17.67 0.03 -17.74
CA GLU A 101 -16.38 -0.34 -18.35
C GLU A 101 -15.78 0.82 -19.17
N GLU A 102 -16.59 1.57 -19.93
CA GLU A 102 -16.11 2.71 -20.73
C GLU A 102 -15.44 3.79 -19.85
N ALA A 103 -16.05 4.12 -18.70
CA ALA A 103 -15.51 5.10 -17.77
C ALA A 103 -14.21 4.62 -17.11
N LEU A 104 -14.14 3.33 -16.75
CA LEU A 104 -12.90 2.71 -16.25
C LEU A 104 -11.82 2.75 -17.32
N ARG A 105 -12.13 2.28 -18.54
CA ARG A 105 -11.20 2.23 -19.68
C ARG A 105 -10.65 3.60 -20.02
N LYS A 106 -11.49 4.64 -20.03
CA LYS A 106 -11.06 6.04 -20.24
C LYS A 106 -10.08 6.49 -19.15
N THR A 107 -10.41 6.23 -17.88
CA THR A 107 -9.57 6.60 -16.74
C THR A 107 -8.22 5.89 -16.79
N LEU A 108 -8.23 4.57 -16.98
CA LEU A 108 -7.03 3.74 -17.09
C LEU A 108 -6.20 4.10 -18.33
N GLY A 109 -6.84 4.44 -19.44
CA GLY A 109 -6.17 4.89 -20.67
C GLY A 109 -5.38 6.18 -20.45
N ASN A 110 -5.93 7.14 -19.71
CA ASN A 110 -5.19 8.37 -19.36
C ASN A 110 -3.97 8.08 -18.48
N ILE A 111 -4.08 7.13 -17.54
CA ILE A 111 -2.96 6.70 -16.68
C ILE A 111 -1.89 6.00 -17.52
N LEU A 112 -2.28 5.03 -18.35
CA LEU A 112 -1.36 4.29 -19.22
C LEU A 112 -0.65 5.19 -20.22
N LYS A 113 -1.33 6.21 -20.74
CA LYS A 113 -0.69 7.19 -21.63
C LYS A 113 0.52 7.84 -20.93
N VAL A 114 0.32 8.36 -19.72
CA VAL A 114 1.40 8.98 -18.93
C VAL A 114 2.50 7.98 -18.61
N VAL A 115 2.14 6.75 -18.25
CA VAL A 115 3.12 5.69 -17.95
C VAL A 115 3.94 5.35 -19.20
N ASN A 116 3.32 5.15 -20.34
CA ASN A 116 4.02 4.80 -21.59
C ASN A 116 4.93 5.94 -22.07
N GLU A 117 4.54 7.20 -21.85
CA GLU A 117 5.31 8.38 -22.26
C GLU A 117 6.48 8.71 -21.31
N HIS A 118 6.37 8.36 -20.01
CA HIS A 118 7.29 8.88 -18.98
C HIS A 118 7.94 7.84 -18.05
N ALA A 119 7.45 6.59 -18.01
CA ALA A 119 8.03 5.58 -17.13
C ALA A 119 9.41 5.08 -17.60
N GLU A 120 9.71 5.22 -18.89
CA GLU A 120 10.92 4.66 -19.51
C GLU A 120 11.05 3.16 -19.18
N ASN A 121 12.18 2.72 -18.59
CA ASN A 121 12.42 1.33 -18.19
C ASN A 121 12.25 1.10 -16.68
N ARG A 122 11.51 1.96 -15.98
CA ARG A 122 11.32 1.83 -14.53
C ARG A 122 10.48 0.58 -14.18
N PRO A 123 10.81 -0.13 -13.09
CA PRO A 123 9.91 -1.12 -12.53
C PRO A 123 8.63 -0.45 -12.05
N ILE A 124 7.48 -0.98 -12.47
CA ILE A 124 6.16 -0.52 -12.03
C ILE A 124 5.31 -1.71 -11.62
N ILE A 125 4.58 -1.57 -10.53
CA ILE A 125 3.48 -2.45 -10.12
C ILE A 125 2.20 -1.62 -10.16
N PHE A 126 1.15 -2.14 -10.78
CA PHE A 126 -0.20 -1.60 -10.59
C PHE A 126 -0.92 -2.37 -9.49
N SER A 127 -1.73 -1.68 -8.70
CA SER A 127 -2.59 -2.32 -7.70
C SER A 127 -3.96 -1.63 -7.64
N SER A 128 -5.00 -2.34 -7.20
CA SER A 128 -6.34 -1.76 -7.04
C SER A 128 -7.19 -2.57 -6.06
N PHE A 129 -7.98 -1.90 -5.20
CA PHE A 129 -9.04 -2.55 -4.41
C PHE A 129 -10.30 -2.82 -5.25
N HIS A 130 -10.46 -2.12 -6.38
CA HIS A 130 -11.60 -2.28 -7.27
C HIS A 130 -11.36 -3.45 -8.22
N PRO A 131 -12.13 -4.56 -8.14
CA PRO A 131 -11.88 -5.77 -8.92
C PRO A 131 -11.89 -5.50 -10.43
N ASP A 132 -12.92 -4.80 -10.92
CA ASP A 132 -13.06 -4.58 -12.37
C ASP A 132 -11.94 -3.70 -12.95
N ALA A 133 -11.43 -2.74 -12.16
CA ALA A 133 -10.27 -1.94 -12.59
C ALA A 133 -8.98 -2.77 -12.62
N ALA A 134 -8.77 -3.67 -11.66
CA ALA A 134 -7.60 -4.56 -11.64
C ALA A 134 -7.60 -5.52 -12.84
N LEU A 135 -8.76 -6.12 -13.14
CA LEU A 135 -8.94 -6.99 -14.30
C LEU A 135 -8.75 -6.21 -15.61
N LEU A 136 -9.37 -5.04 -15.71
CA LEU A 136 -9.33 -4.24 -16.93
C LEU A 136 -7.92 -3.70 -17.22
N ILE A 137 -7.18 -3.21 -16.23
CA ILE A 137 -5.81 -2.75 -16.46
C ILE A 137 -4.90 -3.89 -16.91
N ARG A 138 -5.07 -5.11 -16.38
CA ARG A 138 -4.33 -6.29 -16.83
C ARG A 138 -4.65 -6.68 -18.28
N ASN A 139 -5.88 -6.44 -18.73
CA ASN A 139 -6.26 -6.65 -20.13
C ASN A 139 -5.74 -5.53 -21.06
N MET A 140 -5.58 -4.32 -20.55
CA MET A 140 -5.12 -3.16 -21.33
C MET A 140 -3.60 -3.11 -21.52
N GLN A 141 -2.82 -3.77 -20.65
CA GLN A 141 -1.37 -3.84 -20.74
C GLN A 141 -0.83 -5.16 -20.19
N ILE A 142 0.29 -5.66 -20.73
CA ILE A 142 0.94 -6.89 -20.26
C ILE A 142 2.34 -6.67 -19.68
N SER A 143 2.91 -5.47 -19.85
CA SER A 143 4.30 -5.13 -19.52
C SER A 143 4.59 -5.07 -18.03
N TYR A 144 3.61 -4.64 -17.23
CA TYR A 144 3.75 -4.44 -15.80
C TYR A 144 2.86 -5.41 -15.03
N PRO A 145 3.37 -5.99 -13.93
CA PRO A 145 2.56 -6.82 -13.05
C PRO A 145 1.41 -6.01 -12.43
N VAL A 146 0.28 -6.67 -12.28
CA VAL A 146 -0.91 -6.12 -11.63
C VAL A 146 -1.22 -6.97 -10.41
N PHE A 147 -1.45 -6.30 -9.29
CA PHE A 147 -1.80 -6.91 -8.02
C PHE A 147 -3.20 -6.50 -7.60
N PHE A 148 -3.90 -7.38 -6.89
CA PHE A 148 -5.18 -7.05 -6.28
C PHE A 148 -5.01 -6.66 -4.80
N LEU A 149 -5.57 -5.52 -4.39
CA LEU A 149 -5.55 -5.06 -3.00
C LEU A 149 -6.74 -5.64 -2.22
N THR A 150 -6.48 -6.14 -1.02
CA THR A 150 -7.53 -6.66 -0.13
C THR A 150 -7.25 -6.35 1.34
N ASN A 151 -8.31 -6.16 2.12
CA ASN A 151 -8.23 -6.15 3.58
C ASN A 151 -8.31 -7.56 4.18
N GLY A 152 -8.39 -8.62 3.37
CA GLY A 152 -8.39 -10.01 3.82
C GLY A 152 -9.46 -10.34 4.85
N GLY A 153 -10.59 -9.64 4.83
CA GLY A 153 -11.71 -9.79 5.77
C GLY A 153 -11.61 -8.94 7.04
N CYS A 154 -10.58 -8.10 7.20
CA CYS A 154 -10.51 -7.12 8.28
C CYS A 154 -11.46 -5.93 8.08
N GLU A 155 -11.92 -5.72 6.85
CA GLU A 155 -13.00 -4.80 6.49
C GLU A 155 -13.95 -5.53 5.53
N ILE A 156 -15.26 -5.32 5.70
CA ILE A 156 -16.30 -5.95 4.88
C ILE A 156 -16.91 -4.92 3.95
N TYR A 157 -16.80 -5.19 2.66
CA TYR A 157 -17.33 -4.38 1.57
C TYR A 157 -18.63 -4.97 1.03
N LYS A 158 -19.42 -4.10 0.38
CA LYS A 158 -20.63 -4.52 -0.37
C LYS A 158 -20.29 -5.48 -1.50
N ASP A 159 -19.17 -5.25 -2.19
CA ASP A 159 -18.64 -6.16 -3.20
C ASP A 159 -17.94 -7.33 -2.51
N VAL A 160 -18.58 -8.49 -2.53
CA VAL A 160 -18.11 -9.71 -1.87
C VAL A 160 -16.73 -10.17 -2.34
N ARG A 161 -16.36 -9.83 -3.58
CA ARG A 161 -15.08 -10.23 -4.19
C ARG A 161 -13.87 -9.60 -3.47
N ARG A 162 -14.08 -8.64 -2.58
CA ARG A 162 -13.03 -7.93 -1.82
C ARG A 162 -12.79 -8.49 -0.41
N ASN A 163 -13.66 -9.38 0.06
CA ASN A 163 -13.84 -9.64 1.50
C ASN A 163 -12.97 -10.77 2.06
N SER A 164 -12.15 -11.44 1.26
CA SER A 164 -11.30 -12.53 1.74
C SER A 164 -10.06 -12.74 0.86
N PHE A 165 -9.09 -13.48 1.40
CA PHE A 165 -7.96 -13.99 0.60
C PHE A 165 -8.42 -14.93 -0.51
N ASP A 166 -9.43 -15.76 -0.27
CA ASP A 166 -9.87 -16.73 -1.27
C ASP A 166 -10.53 -16.05 -2.48
N GLU A 167 -11.30 -14.97 -2.24
CA GLU A 167 -11.83 -14.13 -3.33
C GLU A 167 -10.72 -13.35 -4.03
N ALA A 168 -9.73 -12.83 -3.29
CA ALA A 168 -8.57 -12.18 -3.89
C ALA A 168 -7.76 -13.14 -4.80
N ILE A 169 -7.53 -14.38 -4.35
CA ILE A 169 -6.89 -15.44 -5.15
C ILE A 169 -7.72 -15.72 -6.41
N LYS A 170 -9.04 -15.84 -6.27
CA LYS A 170 -9.95 -16.08 -7.39
C LYS A 170 -9.86 -14.99 -8.45
N ILE A 171 -9.96 -13.71 -8.07
CA ILE A 171 -9.78 -12.58 -8.98
C ILE A 171 -8.43 -12.67 -9.70
N CYS A 172 -7.36 -12.93 -8.94
CA CYS A 172 -6.02 -12.99 -9.52
C CYS A 172 -5.88 -14.10 -10.56
N LYS A 173 -6.42 -15.28 -10.27
CA LYS A 173 -6.35 -16.42 -11.19
C LYS A 173 -7.23 -16.22 -12.42
N GLU A 174 -8.44 -15.71 -12.25
CA GLU A 174 -9.37 -15.44 -13.36
C GLU A 174 -8.85 -14.32 -14.28
N GLY A 175 -8.21 -13.29 -13.70
CA GLY A 175 -7.67 -12.15 -14.44
C GLY A 175 -6.23 -12.29 -14.93
N GLY A 176 -5.52 -13.36 -14.55
CA GLY A 176 -4.08 -13.47 -14.80
C GLY A 176 -3.26 -12.35 -14.12
N LEU A 177 -3.67 -11.93 -12.92
CA LEU A 177 -2.92 -11.00 -12.08
C LEU A 177 -1.73 -11.71 -11.44
N GLN A 178 -0.69 -10.95 -11.09
CA GLN A 178 0.59 -11.50 -10.63
C GLN A 178 0.66 -11.67 -9.10
N GLY A 179 -0.20 -10.99 -8.34
CA GLY A 179 -0.17 -11.12 -6.89
C GLY A 179 -1.25 -10.36 -6.14
N ILE A 180 -1.13 -10.40 -4.82
CA ILE A 180 -2.04 -9.78 -3.87
C ILE A 180 -1.25 -8.81 -2.98
N VAL A 181 -1.85 -7.65 -2.68
CA VAL A 181 -1.39 -6.74 -1.64
C VAL A 181 -2.42 -6.77 -0.51
N SER A 182 -2.05 -7.21 0.68
CA SER A 182 -3.00 -7.45 1.78
C SER A 182 -2.67 -6.69 3.06
N GLU A 183 -3.69 -6.37 3.84
CA GLU A 183 -3.50 -5.76 5.16
C GLU A 183 -2.81 -6.75 6.11
N VAL A 184 -1.78 -6.29 6.82
CA VAL A 184 -0.91 -7.10 7.67
C VAL A 184 -1.65 -7.82 8.80
N LYS A 185 -2.62 -7.19 9.47
CA LYS A 185 -3.46 -7.86 10.48
C LYS A 185 -4.23 -9.04 9.86
N ALA A 186 -4.66 -8.95 8.61
CA ALA A 186 -5.31 -10.08 7.93
C ALA A 186 -4.34 -11.25 7.73
N ILE A 187 -3.11 -10.98 7.30
CA ILE A 187 -2.05 -12.00 7.16
C ILE A 187 -1.77 -12.67 8.51
N LEU A 188 -1.57 -11.87 9.57
CA LEU A 188 -1.25 -12.37 10.91
C LEU A 188 -2.40 -13.17 11.54
N ARG A 189 -3.66 -12.82 11.24
CA ARG A 189 -4.86 -13.56 11.70
C ARG A 189 -5.09 -14.85 10.93
N THR A 190 -4.58 -14.96 9.71
CA THR A 190 -4.75 -16.16 8.88
C THR A 190 -3.43 -16.58 8.23
N PRO A 191 -2.43 -17.06 9.01
CA PRO A 191 -1.13 -17.47 8.47
C PRO A 191 -1.22 -18.49 7.33
N ASN A 192 -2.16 -19.43 7.43
CA ASN A 192 -2.43 -20.43 6.39
C ASN A 192 -2.88 -19.82 5.05
N ALA A 193 -3.32 -18.55 5.02
CA ALA A 193 -3.63 -17.87 3.77
C ALA A 193 -2.37 -17.62 2.93
N VAL A 194 -1.22 -17.40 3.55
CA VAL A 194 0.04 -17.17 2.81
C VAL A 194 0.40 -18.40 1.99
N GLN A 195 0.30 -19.59 2.57
CA GLN A 195 0.53 -20.85 1.85
C GLN A 195 -0.43 -21.00 0.66
N ARG A 196 -1.72 -20.67 0.82
CA ARG A 196 -2.70 -20.75 -0.29
C ARG A 196 -2.38 -19.78 -1.43
N VAL A 197 -1.88 -18.59 -1.12
CA VAL A 197 -1.44 -17.62 -2.12
C VAL A 197 -0.22 -18.15 -2.88
N GLN A 198 0.76 -18.71 -2.17
CA GLN A 198 1.95 -19.32 -2.77
C GLN A 198 1.64 -20.57 -3.61
N ASP A 199 0.78 -21.46 -3.13
CA ASP A 199 0.31 -22.64 -3.87
C ASP A 199 -0.44 -22.24 -5.16
N SER A 200 -1.03 -21.04 -5.16
CA SER A 200 -1.66 -20.43 -6.34
C SER A 200 -0.67 -19.73 -7.28
N LYS A 201 0.64 -19.78 -6.98
CA LYS A 201 1.73 -19.12 -7.73
C LYS A 201 1.54 -17.60 -7.84
N LEU A 202 1.03 -16.99 -6.78
CA LEU A 202 0.82 -15.55 -6.67
C LEU A 202 1.83 -14.97 -5.68
N SER A 203 2.36 -13.79 -6.00
CA SER A 203 3.16 -13.01 -5.05
C SER A 203 2.28 -12.39 -3.96
N LEU A 204 2.82 -12.26 -2.74
CA LEU A 204 2.14 -11.59 -1.63
C LEU A 204 2.97 -10.43 -1.10
N ILE A 205 2.39 -9.24 -1.11
CA ILE A 205 2.92 -8.03 -0.48
C ILE A 205 1.96 -7.62 0.64
N SER A 206 2.45 -6.95 1.68
CA SER A 206 1.60 -6.43 2.74
C SER A 206 1.62 -4.91 2.86
N TYR A 207 0.57 -4.36 3.47
CA TYR A 207 0.52 -2.97 3.96
C TYR A 207 -0.15 -2.92 5.34
N GLY A 208 -0.09 -1.77 5.98
CA GLY A 208 -0.82 -1.48 7.21
C GLY A 208 0.11 -1.09 8.36
N GLN A 209 -0.47 -0.60 9.45
CA GLN A 209 0.29 0.05 10.52
C GLN A 209 1.35 -0.86 11.17
N LEU A 210 1.09 -2.17 11.27
CA LEU A 210 2.05 -3.09 11.87
C LEU A 210 3.28 -3.34 10.98
N ASN A 211 3.27 -2.90 9.71
CA ASN A 211 4.47 -2.92 8.88
C ASN A 211 5.51 -1.87 9.30
N ASN A 212 5.22 -1.02 10.27
CA ASN A 212 6.21 -0.13 10.87
C ASN A 212 6.92 -0.76 12.09
N ALA A 213 6.71 -2.06 12.37
CA ALA A 213 7.40 -2.82 13.40
C ALA A 213 8.31 -3.89 12.77
N VAL A 214 9.61 -3.83 13.03
CA VAL A 214 10.64 -4.65 12.36
C VAL A 214 10.45 -6.14 12.66
N GLU A 215 10.03 -6.47 13.88
CA GLU A 215 9.72 -7.84 14.30
C GLU A 215 8.54 -8.41 13.49
N VAL A 216 7.55 -7.57 13.17
CA VAL A 216 6.39 -7.96 12.36
C VAL A 216 6.79 -8.13 10.89
N ILE A 217 7.68 -7.29 10.36
CA ILE A 217 8.24 -7.47 9.02
C ILE A 217 9.03 -8.78 8.95
N TYR A 218 9.92 -9.02 9.91
CA TYR A 218 10.72 -10.24 9.95
C TYR A 218 9.84 -11.49 10.03
N LEU A 219 8.77 -11.42 10.81
CA LEU A 219 7.77 -12.47 10.87
C LEU A 219 7.11 -12.72 9.49
N GLN A 220 6.67 -11.66 8.81
CA GLN A 220 6.07 -11.78 7.49
C GLN A 220 7.03 -12.39 6.46
N TYR A 221 8.31 -12.02 6.53
CA TYR A 221 9.36 -12.63 5.71
C TYR A 221 9.46 -14.14 5.94
N LEU A 222 9.45 -14.61 7.19
CA LEU A 222 9.44 -16.04 7.51
C LEU A 222 8.18 -16.77 7.01
N MET A 223 7.04 -16.07 6.98
CA MET A 223 5.81 -16.60 6.41
C MET A 223 5.83 -16.65 4.88
N GLY A 224 6.81 -15.99 4.24
CA GLY A 224 6.98 -15.94 2.79
C GLY A 224 6.19 -14.81 2.12
N VAL A 225 5.97 -13.71 2.82
CA VAL A 225 5.58 -12.42 2.24
C VAL A 225 6.80 -11.82 1.53
N GLU A 226 6.65 -11.42 0.27
CA GLU A 226 7.74 -11.00 -0.62
C GLU A 226 8.07 -9.50 -0.53
N GLY A 227 7.17 -8.70 0.03
CA GLY A 227 7.37 -7.26 0.17
C GLY A 227 6.46 -6.63 1.21
N VAL A 228 6.87 -5.47 1.73
CA VAL A 228 6.11 -4.70 2.71
C VAL A 228 6.03 -3.24 2.27
N ILE A 229 4.84 -2.65 2.41
CA ILE A 229 4.60 -1.21 2.28
C ILE A 229 4.63 -0.64 3.69
N VAL A 230 5.49 0.36 3.91
CA VAL A 230 5.78 0.97 5.21
C VAL A 230 5.63 2.48 5.12
N ASP A 231 5.31 3.12 6.25
CA ASP A 231 5.30 4.59 6.35
C ASP A 231 6.70 5.13 6.70
N MET A 232 7.43 4.41 7.57
CA MET A 232 8.75 4.80 8.09
C MET A 232 9.90 4.16 7.30
N VAL A 233 10.04 4.57 6.03
CA VAL A 233 10.96 3.91 5.06
C VAL A 233 12.42 3.91 5.54
N MET A 234 12.91 5.03 6.09
CA MET A 234 14.31 5.17 6.50
C MET A 234 14.61 4.27 7.70
N GLU A 235 13.80 4.40 8.75
CA GLU A 235 13.93 3.69 10.01
C GLU A 235 13.84 2.17 9.80
N ILE A 236 12.87 1.72 9.00
CA ILE A 236 12.72 0.30 8.67
C ILE A 236 13.90 -0.21 7.84
N SER A 237 14.36 0.55 6.84
CA SER A 237 15.48 0.12 5.99
C SER A 237 16.76 -0.04 6.80
N GLU A 238 17.05 0.91 7.69
CA GLU A 238 18.19 0.85 8.61
C GLU A 238 18.07 -0.31 9.59
N ALA A 239 16.89 -0.50 10.18
CA ALA A 239 16.66 -1.59 11.11
C ALA A 239 16.84 -2.96 10.44
N ILE A 240 16.32 -3.17 9.21
CA ILE A 240 16.52 -4.39 8.44
C ILE A 240 18.01 -4.60 8.12
N ALA A 241 18.73 -3.55 7.73
CA ALA A 241 20.16 -3.63 7.46
C ALA A 241 20.99 -3.98 8.72
N SER A 242 20.49 -3.63 9.91
CA SER A 242 21.14 -3.93 11.19
C SER A 242 20.90 -5.35 11.71
N ILE A 243 20.00 -6.13 11.07
CA ILE A 243 19.68 -7.49 11.49
C ILE A 243 20.92 -8.37 11.31
N SER A 244 21.60 -8.67 12.42
CA SER A 244 22.69 -9.65 12.46
C SER A 244 22.17 -10.98 13.02
N VAL A 245 22.22 -12.04 12.23
CA VAL A 245 21.99 -13.41 12.71
C VAL A 245 23.28 -13.88 13.38
N ARG A 246 23.29 -13.97 14.72
CA ARG A 246 24.42 -14.57 15.44
C ARG A 246 24.12 -16.04 15.71
N ASN A 247 24.94 -16.92 15.16
CA ASN A 247 25.00 -18.31 15.59
C ASN A 247 25.69 -18.33 16.97
N LYS A 248 25.05 -18.90 17.98
CA LYS A 248 25.72 -19.22 19.25
C LYS A 248 26.62 -20.43 19.01
N GLU A 249 27.84 -20.20 18.54
CA GLU A 249 28.90 -21.21 18.56
C GLU A 249 29.87 -21.02 19.75
N ASP A 250 29.73 -19.95 20.56
CA ASP A 250 30.70 -19.59 21.61
C ASP A 250 30.18 -19.69 23.07
N GLU A 251 29.08 -20.40 23.34
CA GLU A 251 28.73 -20.78 24.72
C GLU A 251 28.50 -22.29 24.75
N GLU A 252 29.47 -23.01 25.31
CA GLU A 252 29.40 -24.45 25.55
C GLU A 252 28.15 -24.82 26.38
N GLU A 253 27.53 -25.93 25.97
CA GLU A 253 26.42 -26.65 26.62
C GLU A 253 25.06 -25.94 26.69
N ASP A 254 24.17 -26.23 25.73
CA ASP A 254 22.85 -26.83 25.99
C ASP A 254 22.03 -27.02 24.68
N ASP A 255 21.30 -28.12 24.64
CA ASP A 255 20.51 -28.73 23.57
C ASP A 255 19.76 -27.74 22.63
N GLY A 256 20.01 -27.91 21.33
CA GLY A 256 19.30 -27.25 20.22
C GLY A 256 20.04 -26.05 19.61
N ARG A 257 20.39 -26.14 18.32
CA ARG A 257 20.84 -25.00 17.47
C ARG A 257 19.85 -23.83 17.61
N LYS A 258 20.23 -22.80 18.38
CA LYS A 258 19.44 -21.59 18.61
C LYS A 258 20.13 -20.42 17.92
N SER A 259 19.45 -19.83 16.93
CA SER A 259 19.90 -18.59 16.27
C SER A 259 19.30 -17.39 17.00
N MET A 260 20.09 -16.32 17.18
CA MET A 260 19.67 -15.11 17.90
C MET A 260 19.53 -13.94 16.94
N ILE A 261 18.38 -13.25 17.00
CA ILE A 261 18.10 -12.06 16.21
C ILE A 261 17.98 -10.86 17.16
N MET A 262 18.72 -9.82 16.84
CA MET A 262 18.78 -8.58 17.59
C MET A 262 18.15 -7.46 16.76
N PHE A 263 17.26 -6.68 17.36
CA PHE A 263 16.63 -5.51 16.74
C PHE A 263 17.05 -4.24 17.52
N GLY A 264 17.64 -3.25 16.85
CA GLY A 264 17.94 -1.93 17.41
C GLY A 264 18.96 -1.86 18.57
N GLU A 265 19.12 -0.66 19.14
CA GLU A 265 19.99 -0.39 20.31
C GLU A 265 19.35 -0.86 21.64
N GLU A 266 18.03 -0.79 21.75
CA GLU A 266 17.27 -1.45 22.83
C GLU A 266 17.05 -2.92 22.49
N ARG A 267 17.90 -3.76 23.06
CA ARG A 267 18.08 -5.18 22.77
C ARG A 267 16.84 -6.04 23.05
N THR A 268 15.86 -6.06 22.16
CA THR A 268 14.74 -7.01 22.25
C THR A 268 15.21 -8.40 21.80
N LYS A 269 15.29 -9.34 22.75
CA LYS A 269 15.77 -10.70 22.54
C LYS A 269 14.67 -11.58 21.93
N VAL A 270 14.86 -12.09 20.71
CA VAL A 270 13.99 -13.11 20.13
C VAL A 270 14.76 -14.43 20.00
N LYS A 271 14.29 -15.49 20.67
CA LYS A 271 14.85 -16.85 20.62
C LYS A 271 14.11 -17.65 19.55
N ILE A 272 14.85 -18.38 18.71
CA ILE A 272 14.27 -19.19 17.62
C ILE A 272 14.76 -20.66 17.72
N SER A 273 13.81 -21.59 17.79
CA SER A 273 13.94 -23.06 17.63
C SER A 273 12.72 -23.58 16.84
N LYS A 274 12.66 -24.88 16.51
CA LYS A 274 11.53 -25.54 15.79
C LYS A 274 10.13 -25.33 16.40
N ASP A 275 10.00 -24.64 17.53
CA ASP A 275 8.77 -24.16 18.16
C ASP A 275 8.26 -22.81 17.58
N GLU A 276 8.73 -22.38 16.41
CA GLU A 276 8.36 -21.12 15.76
C GLU A 276 6.83 -20.90 15.71
N ILE A 277 6.02 -21.94 15.46
CA ILE A 277 4.54 -21.85 15.47
C ILE A 277 3.95 -21.58 16.87
N ALA A 278 4.58 -22.08 17.94
CA ALA A 278 4.15 -21.80 19.31
C ALA A 278 4.51 -20.36 19.72
N PHE A 279 5.65 -19.85 19.26
CA PHE A 279 6.05 -18.45 19.42
C PHE A 279 5.09 -17.49 18.70
N LEU A 280 4.69 -17.83 17.46
CA LEU A 280 3.71 -17.09 16.64
C LEU A 280 2.38 -16.87 17.38
N THR A 281 1.89 -17.91 18.05
CA THR A 281 0.60 -17.90 18.74
C THR A 281 0.63 -17.08 20.04
N LYS A 282 1.82 -16.88 20.64
CA LYS A 282 1.99 -16.13 21.90
C LYS A 282 2.15 -14.62 21.69
N PHE A 283 2.62 -14.19 20.52
CA PHE A 283 2.83 -12.78 20.17
C PHE A 283 1.66 -12.14 19.40
N ALA A 284 0.98 -12.90 18.52
CA ALA A 284 -0.16 -12.38 17.75
C ALA A 284 -1.30 -11.77 18.62
N PRO A 285 -1.70 -12.36 19.77
CA PRO A 285 -2.77 -11.79 20.59
C PRO A 285 -2.43 -10.43 21.19
N LYS A 286 -1.15 -10.18 21.51
CA LYS A 286 -0.69 -8.92 22.12
C LYS A 286 -0.58 -7.80 21.10
N LEU A 287 -0.18 -8.11 19.87
CA LEU A 287 -0.07 -7.14 18.77
C LEU A 287 -1.43 -6.80 18.15
N LEU A 288 -2.41 -7.70 18.23
CA LEU A 288 -3.78 -7.50 17.73
C LEU A 288 -4.69 -6.71 18.68
N GLN A 289 -4.26 -6.46 19.93
CA GLN A 289 -4.99 -5.67 20.94
C GLN A 289 -4.62 -4.17 20.95
N GLN A 290 -3.70 -3.74 20.08
CA GLN A 290 -3.35 -2.33 19.82
C GLN A 290 -3.87 -1.88 18.45
#